data_AF-A0A1F7F984-F1
#
_entry.id   AF-A0A1F7F984-F1
#
_cell.length_a   1.000
_cell.length_b   1.000
_cell.length_c   1.000
_cell.angle_alpha   90.00
_cell.angle_beta   90.00
_cell.angle_gamma   90.00
#
_symmetry.space_group_name_H-M   'P 1'
#
loop_
_entity.id
_entity.type
_entity.pdbx_description
1 polymer ?
#
loop_
_entity_poly.entity_id
_entity_poly.type
_entity_poly.pdbx_seq_one_letter_code
_entity_poly.pdbx_strand_id
1 'polypeptide(L)'
;MTVFDTILGTGGIGSGIIFRLKGNCDLGRNESRMATRVPQRDFCKLHIIMHYFSLLSRELGLKAKFFPVGAVGNDDVGQAMRLSMKESGMDLRHVRVFNTAATLFAVCYQFPDHTGGNITEEKSASHLVSPAMIDKAASLLRIKKRPLHGIGSAGSTACFAHTPIAARQRTSGFYSSLVCFR
;
A
#
# COMPACT_ATOMS: atom_id res chain seq x y z
N MET A 1 -8.58 -7.51 -24.90
CA MET A 1 -8.47 -7.32 -23.44
C MET A 1 -7.01 -7.09 -23.11
N THR A 2 -6.64 -5.94 -22.57
CA THR A 2 -5.24 -5.61 -22.26
C THR A 2 -4.85 -6.34 -20.97
N VAL A 3 -3.84 -7.19 -21.03
CA VAL A 3 -3.32 -7.89 -19.84
C VAL A 3 -2.12 -7.10 -19.34
N PHE A 4 -2.20 -6.61 -18.10
CA PHE A 4 -1.07 -5.96 -17.47
C PHE A 4 -0.05 -7.01 -17.02
N ASP A 5 1.21 -6.83 -17.39
CA ASP A 5 2.28 -7.77 -17.02
C ASP A 5 3.10 -7.29 -15.82
N THR A 6 2.99 -6.00 -15.50
CA THR A 6 3.78 -5.31 -14.49
C THR A 6 2.89 -4.28 -13.81
N ILE A 7 2.75 -4.40 -12.50
CA ILE A 7 1.96 -3.52 -11.66
C ILE A 7 2.89 -2.94 -10.60
N LEU A 8 3.02 -1.62 -10.62
CA LEU A 8 3.79 -0.88 -9.64
C LEU A 8 2.83 -0.10 -8.74
N GLY A 9 2.93 -0.34 -7.44
CA GLY A 9 2.12 0.36 -6.44
C GLY A 9 2.99 1.21 -5.53
N THR A 10 2.57 2.42 -5.18
CA THR A 10 3.20 3.19 -4.09
C THR A 10 2.21 3.62 -3.02
N GLY A 11 2.67 3.77 -1.79
CA GLY A 11 1.84 4.09 -0.62
C GLY A 11 2.51 3.62 0.68
N GLY A 12 1.84 3.86 1.81
CA GLY A 12 2.36 3.42 3.11
C GLY A 12 2.46 1.90 3.21
N ILE A 13 3.44 1.43 3.99
CA ILE A 13 3.55 0.02 4.40
C ILE A 13 3.66 0.01 5.92
N GLY A 14 2.71 -0.68 6.53
CA GLY A 14 2.50 -0.62 7.96
C GLY A 14 1.43 -1.60 8.41
N SER A 15 1.27 -1.66 9.73
CA SER A 15 0.22 -2.46 10.38
C SER A 15 -0.57 -1.58 11.34
N GLY A 16 -1.75 -2.01 11.70
CA GLY A 16 -2.55 -1.33 12.70
C GLY A 16 -3.40 -2.28 13.51
N ILE A 17 -4.00 -1.70 14.53
CA ILE A 17 -4.99 -2.36 15.38
C ILE A 17 -6.35 -1.71 15.17
N ILE A 18 -7.41 -2.50 15.35
CA ILE A 18 -8.77 -2.04 15.16
C ILE A 18 -9.53 -2.11 16.49
N PHE A 19 -10.19 -1.03 16.86
CA PHE A 19 -11.10 -0.93 17.99
C PHE A 19 -12.54 -0.77 17.52
N ARG A 20 -13.46 -1.51 18.13
CA ARG A 20 -14.91 -1.33 17.91
C ARG A 20 -15.48 -0.51 19.05
N LEU A 21 -15.93 0.71 18.74
CA LEU A 21 -16.48 1.64 19.73
C LEU A 21 -17.88 1.20 20.18
N LYS A 22 -18.27 1.61 21.39
CA LYS A 22 -19.67 1.49 21.85
C LYS A 22 -20.47 2.74 21.45
N GLY A 23 -21.61 2.53 20.78
CA GLY A 23 -22.49 3.59 20.29
C GLY A 23 -22.02 4.23 18.98
N ASN A 24 -22.94 4.90 18.27
CA ASN A 24 -22.72 5.53 16.97
C ASN A 24 -22.55 7.06 17.03
N CYS A 25 -22.43 7.66 18.22
CA CYS A 25 -22.17 9.10 18.30
C CYS A 25 -20.72 9.40 17.91
N ASP A 26 -20.47 10.56 17.32
CA ASP A 26 -19.11 10.99 16.98
C ASP A 26 -18.18 11.00 18.20
N LEU A 27 -16.89 10.76 17.98
CA LEU A 27 -15.87 10.84 19.03
C LEU A 27 -15.40 12.28 19.20
N GLY A 28 -15.79 12.92 20.32
CA GLY A 28 -15.37 14.28 20.63
C GLY A 28 -13.88 14.40 20.97
N ARG A 29 -13.32 15.62 20.85
CA ARG A 29 -11.89 15.89 21.02
C ARG A 29 -11.31 15.52 22.39
N ASN A 30 -12.12 15.66 23.44
CA ASN A 30 -11.72 15.42 24.84
C ASN A 30 -12.45 14.21 25.44
N GLU A 31 -13.00 13.34 24.59
CA GLU A 31 -13.83 12.23 25.06
C GLU A 31 -13.01 10.95 25.20
N SER A 32 -13.28 10.23 26.28
CA SER A 32 -12.84 8.84 26.45
C SER A 32 -13.99 7.90 26.14
N ARG A 33 -13.70 6.81 25.45
CA ARG A 33 -14.74 5.84 25.09
C ARG A 33 -14.29 4.40 25.22
N MET A 34 -15.20 3.59 25.72
CA MET A 34 -14.99 2.14 25.78
C MET A 34 -15.06 1.53 24.39
N ALA A 35 -14.12 0.64 24.12
CA ALA A 35 -14.02 -0.06 22.85
C ALA A 35 -13.50 -1.49 23.06
N THR A 36 -13.89 -2.38 22.16
CA THR A 36 -13.38 -3.75 22.12
C THR A 36 -12.31 -3.83 21.04
N ARG A 37 -11.10 -4.26 21.40
CA ARG A 37 -10.06 -4.57 20.42
C ARG A 37 -10.48 -5.83 19.64
N VAL A 38 -10.52 -5.73 18.32
CA VAL A 38 -10.78 -6.89 17.47
C VAL A 38 -9.46 -7.60 17.13
N PRO A 39 -9.46 -8.92 16.91
CA PRO A 39 -8.22 -9.67 16.63
C PRO A 39 -7.61 -9.39 15.24
N GLN A 40 -8.41 -8.83 14.32
CA GLN A 40 -7.96 -8.47 12.98
C GLN A 40 -6.92 -7.36 13.00
N ARG A 41 -5.97 -7.44 12.06
CA ARG A 41 -4.98 -6.40 11.82
C ARG A 41 -5.45 -5.48 10.70
N ASP A 42 -5.14 -4.21 10.84
CA ASP A 42 -5.23 -3.26 9.74
C ASP A 42 -3.91 -3.24 8.97
N PHE A 43 -3.97 -3.05 7.66
CA PHE A 43 -2.79 -2.91 6.81
C PHE A 43 -2.96 -1.69 5.92
N CYS A 44 -1.85 -1.06 5.55
CA CYS A 44 -1.92 0.08 4.64
C CYS A 44 -2.48 -0.34 3.27
N LYS A 45 -3.21 0.58 2.63
CA LYS A 45 -3.90 0.37 1.34
C LYS A 45 -3.00 -0.22 0.25
N LEU A 46 -1.73 0.20 0.18
CA LEU A 46 -0.76 -0.37 -0.75
C LEU A 46 -0.65 -1.90 -0.56
N HIS A 47 -0.46 -2.34 0.68
CA HIS A 47 -0.35 -3.75 1.01
C HIS A 47 -1.65 -4.48 0.63
N ILE A 48 -2.80 -4.02 1.13
CA ILE A 48 -4.11 -4.68 0.91
C ILE A 48 -4.39 -4.85 -0.58
N ILE A 49 -4.28 -3.76 -1.35
CA ILE A 49 -4.68 -3.77 -2.77
C ILE A 49 -3.73 -4.62 -3.60
N MET A 50 -2.41 -4.50 -3.38
CA MET A 50 -1.45 -5.33 -4.10
C MET A 50 -1.54 -6.81 -3.72
N HIS A 51 -1.87 -7.11 -2.47
CA HIS A 51 -2.08 -8.48 -2.00
C HIS A 51 -3.21 -9.16 -2.76
N TYR A 52 -4.39 -8.53 -2.82
CA TYR A 52 -5.52 -9.09 -3.54
C TYR A 52 -5.26 -9.21 -5.04
N PHE A 53 -4.69 -8.19 -5.68
CA PHE A 53 -4.37 -8.31 -7.11
C PHE A 53 -3.35 -9.41 -7.40
N SER A 54 -2.35 -9.60 -6.53
CA SER A 54 -1.36 -10.66 -6.68
C SER A 54 -1.99 -12.05 -6.56
N LEU A 55 -2.84 -12.27 -5.55
CA LEU A 55 -3.55 -13.54 -5.38
C LEU A 55 -4.52 -13.83 -6.51
N LEU A 56 -5.37 -12.85 -6.88
CA LEU A 56 -6.34 -13.02 -7.97
C LEU A 56 -5.64 -13.25 -9.30
N SER A 57 -4.52 -12.56 -9.57
CA SER A 57 -3.74 -12.80 -10.79
C SER A 57 -3.21 -14.23 -10.84
N ARG A 58 -2.74 -14.76 -9.72
CA ARG A 58 -2.29 -16.16 -9.62
C ARG A 58 -3.44 -17.14 -9.86
N GLU A 59 -4.59 -16.91 -9.23
CA GLU A 59 -5.78 -17.78 -9.38
C GLU A 59 -6.32 -17.78 -10.81
N LEU A 60 -6.26 -16.63 -11.50
CA LEU A 60 -6.68 -16.48 -12.89
C LEU A 60 -5.60 -16.88 -13.92
N GLY A 61 -4.44 -17.37 -13.47
CA GLY A 61 -3.34 -17.78 -14.35
C GLY A 61 -2.64 -16.62 -15.07
N LEU A 62 -2.82 -15.38 -14.61
CA LEU A 62 -2.19 -14.19 -15.17
C LEU A 62 -0.72 -14.10 -14.73
N LYS A 63 0.18 -13.85 -15.68
CA LYS A 63 1.63 -13.71 -15.42
C LYS A 63 2.02 -12.26 -15.09
N ALA A 64 1.26 -11.61 -14.21
CA ALA A 64 1.53 -10.24 -13.76
C ALA A 64 2.57 -10.24 -12.62
N LYS A 65 3.47 -9.24 -12.63
CA LYS A 65 4.44 -9.00 -11.56
C LYS A 65 4.05 -7.77 -10.74
N PHE A 66 4.18 -7.88 -9.41
CA PHE A 66 3.74 -6.86 -8.47
C PHE A 66 4.94 -6.23 -7.74
N PHE A 67 5.16 -4.94 -7.94
CA PHE A 67 6.29 -4.18 -7.39
C PHE A 67 5.81 -3.08 -6.42
N PRO A 68 5.67 -3.39 -5.12
CA PRO A 68 5.41 -2.38 -4.11
C PRO A 68 6.62 -1.44 -3.96
N VAL A 69 6.33 -0.14 -3.92
CA VAL A 69 7.29 0.94 -3.71
C VAL A 69 6.88 1.70 -2.46
N GLY A 70 7.58 1.42 -1.37
CA GLY A 70 7.31 1.99 -0.06
C GLY A 70 8.45 1.72 0.89
N ALA A 71 8.21 1.90 2.18
CA ALA A 71 9.24 1.70 3.18
C ALA A 71 8.68 1.21 4.51
N VAL A 72 9.49 0.39 5.19
CA VAL A 72 9.27 -0.10 6.54
C VAL A 72 10.48 0.25 7.42
N GLY A 73 10.29 0.23 8.73
CA GLY A 73 11.39 0.30 9.69
C GLY A 73 12.13 -1.02 9.77
N ASN A 74 13.35 -1.00 10.31
CA ASN A 74 14.08 -2.20 10.68
C ASN A 74 13.61 -2.70 12.06
N ASP A 75 12.37 -3.14 12.13
CA ASP A 75 11.70 -3.63 13.33
C ASP A 75 10.86 -4.87 13.01
N ASP A 76 10.40 -5.57 14.05
CA ASP A 76 9.65 -6.83 13.90
C ASP A 76 8.39 -6.67 13.04
N VAL A 77 7.73 -5.52 13.15
CA VAL A 77 6.55 -5.19 12.34
C VAL A 77 6.94 -5.10 10.87
N GLY A 78 8.03 -4.40 10.57
CA GLY A 78 8.56 -4.25 9.21
C GLY A 78 8.98 -5.58 8.60
N GLN A 79 9.64 -6.44 9.38
CA GLN A 79 9.98 -7.79 8.94
C GLN A 79 8.73 -8.64 8.67
N ALA A 80 7.74 -8.60 9.56
CA ALA A 80 6.46 -9.30 9.36
C ALA A 80 5.71 -8.80 8.13
N MET A 81 5.69 -7.48 7.87
CA MET A 81 5.06 -6.90 6.68
C MET A 81 5.74 -7.39 5.40
N ARG A 82 7.08 -7.36 5.37
CA ARG A 82 7.84 -7.85 4.23
C ARG A 82 7.61 -9.34 4.00
N LEU A 83 7.58 -10.15 5.05
CA LEU A 83 7.29 -11.58 4.91
C LEU A 83 5.91 -11.81 4.28
N SER A 84 4.87 -11.17 4.82
CA SER A 84 3.49 -11.30 4.32
C SER A 84 3.35 -10.84 2.86
N MET A 85 3.97 -9.71 2.48
CA MET A 85 3.94 -9.24 1.10
C MET A 85 4.67 -10.21 0.15
N LYS A 86 5.80 -10.78 0.58
CA LYS A 86 6.54 -11.77 -0.20
C LYS A 86 5.73 -13.06 -0.40
N GLU A 87 5.08 -13.55 0.66
CA GLU A 87 4.22 -14.75 0.63
C GLU A 87 3.03 -14.58 -0.32
N SER A 88 2.52 -13.36 -0.47
CA SER A 88 1.47 -13.04 -1.45
C SER A 88 1.96 -12.96 -2.90
N GLY A 89 3.27 -13.07 -3.16
CA GLY A 89 3.86 -13.07 -4.51
C GLY A 89 4.39 -11.71 -4.98
N MET A 90 4.53 -10.72 -4.09
CA MET A 90 5.09 -9.41 -4.45
C MET A 90 6.63 -9.42 -4.48
N ASP A 91 7.23 -8.64 -5.40
CA ASP A 91 8.66 -8.40 -5.47
C ASP A 91 9.04 -7.15 -4.65
N LEU A 92 9.76 -7.38 -3.55
CA LEU A 92 10.07 -6.36 -2.55
C LEU A 92 11.36 -5.58 -2.80
N ARG A 93 11.98 -5.69 -3.98
CA ARG A 93 13.23 -4.98 -4.30
C ARG A 93 13.11 -3.46 -4.21
N HIS A 94 11.89 -2.91 -4.29
CA HIS A 94 11.59 -1.48 -4.15
C HIS A 94 10.99 -1.10 -2.79
N VAL A 95 10.85 -2.05 -1.86
CA VAL A 95 10.50 -1.77 -0.47
C VAL A 95 11.77 -1.52 0.33
N ARG A 96 11.95 -0.27 0.77
CA ARG A 96 13.11 0.15 1.58
C ARG A 96 12.92 -0.25 3.05
N VAL A 97 14.05 -0.46 3.71
CA VAL A 97 14.13 -0.64 5.16
C VAL A 97 14.96 0.50 5.71
N PHE A 98 14.43 1.24 6.67
CA PHE A 98 15.14 2.33 7.34
C PHE A 98 15.46 1.96 8.79
N ASN A 99 16.71 2.17 9.20
CA ASN A 99 17.12 2.00 10.60
C ASN A 99 16.78 3.21 11.47
N THR A 100 16.42 4.34 10.86
CA THR A 100 16.22 5.64 11.52
C THR A 100 14.76 5.98 11.77
N ALA A 101 13.83 5.10 11.39
CA ALA A 101 12.39 5.31 11.55
C ALA A 101 11.67 3.97 11.71
N ALA A 102 10.61 3.95 12.53
CA ALA A 102 9.78 2.78 12.73
C ALA A 102 8.86 2.50 11.51
N THR A 103 8.42 1.25 11.38
CA THR A 103 7.36 0.86 10.45
C THR A 103 6.07 1.61 10.79
N LEU A 104 5.32 2.03 9.77
CA LEU A 104 4.10 2.82 9.94
C LEU A 104 3.08 2.07 10.80
N PHE A 105 2.55 2.74 11.82
CA PHE A 105 1.47 2.22 12.65
C PHE A 105 0.19 3.07 12.56
N ALA A 106 -0.96 2.40 12.65
CA ALA A 106 -2.26 3.06 12.71
C ALA A 106 -3.18 2.44 13.77
N VAL A 107 -3.98 3.29 14.40
CA VAL A 107 -5.10 2.87 15.25
C VAL A 107 -6.38 3.17 14.48
N CYS A 108 -7.08 2.13 14.07
CA CYS A 108 -8.36 2.21 13.41
C CYS A 108 -9.47 2.04 14.44
N TYR A 109 -10.57 2.76 14.24
CA TYR A 109 -11.77 2.59 15.04
C TYR A 109 -12.99 2.47 14.14
N GLN A 110 -13.95 1.69 14.60
CA GLN A 110 -15.20 1.43 13.89
C GLN A 110 -16.39 1.57 14.83
N PHE A 111 -17.42 2.26 14.37
CA PHE A 111 -18.72 2.37 15.04
C PHE A 111 -19.60 1.13 14.76
N PRO A 112 -20.63 0.86 15.57
CA PRO A 112 -21.59 -0.22 15.32
C PRO A 112 -22.22 -0.24 13.92
N ASP A 113 -22.39 0.92 13.28
CA ASP A 113 -22.89 1.04 11.90
C ASP A 113 -21.83 0.74 10.80
N HIS A 114 -20.65 0.27 11.21
CA HIS A 114 -19.51 -0.05 10.38
C HIS A 114 -18.75 1.13 9.76
N THR A 115 -19.21 2.36 10.01
CA THR A 115 -18.41 3.56 9.70
C THR A 115 -17.23 3.67 10.66
N GLY A 116 -16.26 4.52 10.36
CA GLY A 116 -15.07 4.63 11.19
C GLY A 116 -14.01 5.55 10.65
N GLY A 117 -12.84 5.48 11.27
CA GLY A 117 -11.69 6.27 10.88
C GLY A 117 -10.39 5.66 11.39
N ASN A 118 -9.30 6.32 11.06
CA ASN A 118 -7.96 5.90 11.43
C ASN A 118 -7.15 7.10 11.93
N ILE A 119 -6.42 6.85 13.01
CA ILE A 119 -5.32 7.71 13.46
C ILE A 119 -4.04 7.05 12.97
N THR A 120 -3.33 7.72 12.09
CA THR A 120 -2.12 7.19 11.47
C THR A 120 -0.92 8.00 11.91
N GLU A 121 0.14 7.32 12.32
CA GLU A 121 1.39 7.98 12.73
C GLU A 121 1.98 8.78 11.58
N GLU A 122 2.34 10.03 11.88
CA GLU A 122 2.96 10.92 10.90
C GLU A 122 4.43 10.54 10.63
N LYS A 123 5.18 10.22 11.70
CA LYS A 123 6.62 9.97 11.66
C LYS A 123 6.90 8.46 11.55
N SER A 124 6.99 7.97 10.32
CA SER A 124 7.33 6.57 10.04
C SER A 124 8.29 6.45 8.86
N ALA A 125 8.79 5.24 8.63
CA ALA A 125 9.59 4.90 7.46
C ALA A 125 8.85 5.23 6.14
N SER A 126 7.52 5.10 6.11
CA SER A 126 6.70 5.47 4.94
C SER A 126 6.76 6.96 4.61
N HIS A 127 7.03 7.83 5.61
CA HIS A 127 7.24 9.26 5.41
C HIS A 127 8.57 9.57 4.72
N LEU A 128 9.55 8.66 4.78
CA LEU A 128 10.87 8.84 4.16
C LEU A 128 10.91 8.42 2.67
N VAL A 129 9.79 7.97 2.12
CA VAL A 129 9.69 7.61 0.70
C VAL A 129 9.79 8.87 -0.16
N SER A 130 10.87 8.97 -0.93
CA SER A 130 11.12 10.12 -1.79
C SER A 130 10.66 9.90 -3.24
N PRO A 131 10.39 10.98 -4.00
CA PRO A 131 10.11 10.89 -5.44
C PRO A 131 11.14 10.07 -6.23
N ALA A 132 12.43 10.22 -5.91
CA ALA A 132 13.51 9.50 -6.58
C ALA A 132 13.43 7.97 -6.41
N MET A 133 12.87 7.48 -5.30
CA MET A 133 12.64 6.05 -5.10
C MET A 133 11.57 5.51 -6.05
N ILE A 134 10.52 6.30 -6.30
CA ILE A 134 9.46 5.99 -7.25
C ILE A 134 10.00 6.04 -8.67
N ASP A 135 10.74 7.10 -9.03
CA ASP A 135 11.33 7.23 -10.37
C ASP A 135 12.26 6.04 -10.69
N LYS A 136 13.05 5.59 -9.71
CA LYS A 136 13.89 4.40 -9.84
C LYS A 136 13.06 3.13 -10.12
N ALA A 137 11.93 2.94 -9.43
CA ALA A 137 11.05 1.81 -9.65
C ALA A 137 10.31 1.91 -11.00
N ALA A 138 9.88 3.11 -11.40
CA ALA A 138 9.19 3.37 -12.66
C ALA A 138 10.06 3.04 -13.89
N SER A 139 11.39 3.03 -13.76
CA SER A 139 12.29 2.55 -14.81
C SER A 139 11.96 1.12 -15.29
N LEU A 140 11.39 0.27 -14.44
CA LEU A 140 10.94 -1.09 -14.80
C LEU A 140 9.84 -1.09 -15.86
N LEU A 141 8.97 -0.07 -15.86
CA LEU A 141 7.86 0.06 -16.80
C LEU A 141 8.34 0.49 -18.19
N ARG A 142 9.51 1.14 -18.28
CA ARG A 142 10.08 1.66 -19.53
C ARG A 142 10.72 0.57 -20.40
N ILE A 143 10.84 -0.68 -19.91
CA ILE A 143 11.59 -1.76 -20.58
C ILE A 143 10.78 -2.49 -21.69
N LYS A 144 9.48 -2.20 -21.88
CA LYS A 144 8.66 -2.89 -22.91
C LYS A 144 8.02 -1.95 -23.93
N LYS A 145 8.82 -1.35 -24.82
CA LYS A 145 8.33 -0.98 -26.16
C LYS A 145 8.45 -2.21 -27.06
N ARG A 146 7.38 -3.01 -27.19
CA ARG A 146 7.26 -3.98 -28.30
C ARG A 146 6.45 -3.32 -29.42
N PRO A 147 6.84 -3.47 -30.71
CA PRO A 147 6.07 -2.90 -31.81
C PRO A 147 4.68 -3.55 -31.85
N LEU A 148 3.67 -2.69 -31.96
CA LEU A 148 2.24 -3.00 -31.98
C LEU A 148 1.87 -3.86 -33.18
N HIS A 149 1.97 -5.18 -33.07
CA HIS A 149 1.20 -6.15 -33.86
C HIS A 149 0.99 -7.40 -32.99
N GLY A 150 -0.13 -7.45 -32.28
CA GLY A 150 -0.51 -8.55 -31.37
C GLY A 150 -0.75 -8.06 -29.94
N ILE A 151 -1.89 -8.46 -29.37
CA ILE A 151 -2.42 -8.17 -28.02
C ILE A 151 -1.31 -7.75 -27.03
N GLY A 152 -1.18 -6.44 -26.81
CA GLY A 152 -0.04 -5.84 -26.12
C GLY A 152 -0.08 -5.98 -24.60
N SER A 153 1.08 -6.26 -24.02
CA SER A 153 1.32 -6.15 -22.57
C SER A 153 1.48 -4.68 -22.19
N ALA A 154 0.73 -4.23 -21.18
CA ALA A 154 0.83 -2.88 -20.65
C ALA A 154 1.37 -2.92 -19.21
N GLY A 155 2.15 -1.91 -18.83
CA GLY A 155 2.46 -1.64 -17.42
C GLY A 155 1.42 -0.71 -16.82
N SER A 156 1.06 -0.92 -15.56
CA SER A 156 0.15 -0.06 -14.81
C SER A 156 0.77 0.45 -13.52
N THR A 157 0.48 1.70 -13.18
CA THR A 157 0.86 2.31 -11.90
C THR A 157 -0.36 2.62 -11.05
N ALA A 158 -0.29 2.30 -9.77
CA ALA A 158 -1.31 2.66 -8.78
C ALA A 158 -0.67 3.40 -7.59
N CYS A 159 -1.40 4.36 -7.03
CA CYS A 159 -0.94 5.18 -5.93
C CYS A 159 -1.95 5.22 -4.79
N PHE A 160 -1.47 4.96 -3.59
CA PHE A 160 -2.27 4.87 -2.38
C PHE A 160 -1.77 5.87 -1.32
N ALA A 161 -2.59 6.11 -0.30
CA ALA A 161 -2.29 7.06 0.76
C ALA A 161 -1.04 6.69 1.61
N HIS A 162 -0.63 7.61 2.50
CA HIS A 162 0.40 7.44 3.55
C HIS A 162 1.87 7.46 3.11
N THR A 163 2.16 7.89 1.88
CA THR A 163 3.47 8.43 1.48
C THR A 163 3.38 9.94 1.20
N PRO A 164 4.50 10.69 1.20
CA PRO A 164 4.48 12.13 0.92
C PRO A 164 3.74 12.48 -0.39
N ILE A 165 3.01 13.60 -0.40
CA ILE A 165 2.20 14.03 -1.57
C ILE A 165 3.06 14.13 -2.83
N ALA A 166 4.27 14.70 -2.72
CA ALA A 166 5.21 14.83 -3.84
C ALA A 166 5.60 13.47 -4.44
N ALA A 167 5.73 12.44 -3.60
CA ALA A 167 6.01 11.08 -4.04
C ALA A 167 4.78 10.50 -4.77
N ARG A 168 3.58 10.66 -4.20
CA ARG A 168 2.34 10.19 -4.82
C ARG A 168 2.10 10.81 -6.20
N GLN A 169 2.28 12.12 -6.32
CA GLN A 169 2.10 12.86 -7.58
C GLN A 169 3.04 12.41 -8.72
N ARG A 170 4.17 11.75 -8.41
CA ARG A 170 5.05 11.21 -9.46
C ARG A 170 4.44 10.05 -10.24
N THR A 171 3.55 9.28 -9.63
CA THR A 171 2.92 8.14 -10.32
C THR A 171 1.84 8.56 -11.32
N SER A 172 1.24 9.74 -11.15
CA SER A 172 0.20 10.28 -12.03
C SER A 172 0.68 10.58 -13.46
N GLY A 173 2.00 10.67 -13.67
CA GLY A 173 2.62 10.92 -14.97
C GLY A 173 2.98 9.66 -15.77
N PHE A 174 2.67 8.46 -15.26
CA PHE A 174 2.96 7.18 -15.92
C PHE A 174 1.65 6.50 -16.38
N TYR A 175 1.71 5.79 -17.51
CA TYR A 175 0.59 5.18 -18.25
C TYR A 175 -0.52 4.54 -17.38
N SER A 176 -1.78 4.69 -17.84
CA SER A 176 -3.01 4.08 -17.28
C SER A 176 -3.06 4.09 -15.75
N SER A 177 -3.25 5.27 -15.17
CA SER A 177 -3.35 5.47 -13.72
C SER A 177 -4.69 4.97 -13.17
N LEU A 178 -4.65 3.99 -12.26
CA LEU A 178 -5.78 3.73 -11.35
C LEU A 178 -5.64 4.68 -10.16
N VAL A 179 -6.55 5.66 -10.08
CA VAL A 179 -6.48 6.83 -9.20
C VAL A 179 -6.81 6.47 -7.73
N CYS A 180 -5.96 6.98 -6.84
CA CYS A 180 -6.08 7.21 -5.39
C CYS A 180 -7.39 6.82 -4.68
N PHE A 181 -7.31 5.87 -3.74
CA PHE A 181 -8.29 5.74 -2.65
C PHE A 181 -7.84 6.61 -1.47
N ARG A 182 -8.47 7.79 -1.32
CA ARG A 182 -8.33 8.63 -0.12
C ARG A 182 -8.77 7.90 1.13
#